data_AF-A0A506XUQ8-F1
#
_entry.id   AF-A0A506XUQ8-F1
#
_cell.length_a   1.000
_cell.length_b   1.000
_cell.length_c   1.000
_cell.angle_alpha   90.00
_cell.angle_beta   90.00
_cell.angle_gamma   90.00
#
_symmetry.space_group_name_H-M   'P 1'
#
loop_
_entity.id
_entity.type
_entity.pdbx_description
1 polymer ?
#
loop_
_entity_poly.entity_id
_entity_poly.type
_entity_poly.pdbx_seq_one_letter_code
_entity_poly.pdbx_strand_id
1 'polypeptide(L)'
;MDRRADRVDLSGRRPDPRRRWHPRCAEPGGRRPRQGRRRAGRRGSRLGPDERSTARARTARDRPRSRVVTTIGVIQARMGSSRLPGKILASLGDESVLASTVRRLRAASLVDEVIVATTDQADDQETVGAAVSLGARVVRGSLHDVLGRFGTALEEAPGDVIVRVTADCPLLDPSLVDEVIAAVVGGADYATNRLPPPWTRTTPVGLDVEAMSAEALRTALAEATEPHQREHVTPYFYENPDRFGIELIDLPRDLSHLRVTVDTAEDLEIVRRLAPHLTALSRWQELADLAEAQPSLFARHETARQKDYRVVDARRRPS
;
A
#
# COMPACT_ATOMS: atom_id res chain seq x y z
N MET A 1 10.81 -12.32 -27.21
CA MET A 1 12.05 -11.61 -26.83
C MET A 1 12.04 -11.45 -25.34
N ASP A 2 12.89 -12.22 -24.69
CA ASP A 2 12.92 -12.53 -23.27
C ASP A 2 13.41 -11.33 -22.45
N ARG A 3 12.53 -10.71 -21.65
CA ARG A 3 12.86 -9.58 -20.75
C ARG A 3 13.12 -10.10 -19.33
N ARG A 4 14.09 -11.00 -19.19
CA ARG A 4 14.63 -11.43 -17.88
C ARG A 4 16.10 -11.03 -17.76
N ALA A 5 16.36 -9.75 -17.63
CA ALA A 5 17.62 -9.22 -17.10
C ALA A 5 17.35 -7.81 -16.57
N ASP A 6 17.99 -7.45 -15.47
CA ASP A 6 17.88 -6.19 -14.71
C ASP A 6 16.88 -6.21 -13.53
N ARG A 7 17.07 -7.16 -12.60
CA ARG A 7 16.61 -6.99 -11.20
C ARG A 7 17.74 -6.37 -10.38
N VAL A 8 17.45 -5.27 -9.69
CA VAL A 8 18.37 -4.48 -8.86
C VAL A 8 18.71 -5.24 -7.57
N ASP A 9 20.01 -5.38 -7.29
CA ASP A 9 20.54 -5.84 -6.00
C ASP A 9 20.39 -4.72 -4.96
N LEU A 10 19.39 -4.85 -4.08
CA LEU A 10 19.12 -3.91 -2.99
C LEU A 10 19.86 -4.28 -1.67
N SER A 11 21.05 -4.90 -1.74
CA SER A 11 21.90 -5.12 -0.56
C SER A 11 22.56 -3.82 -0.04
N GLY A 12 21.75 -2.80 0.23
CA GLY A 12 22.12 -1.58 0.95
C GLY A 12 21.86 -1.73 2.45
N ARG A 13 22.91 -1.49 3.25
CA ARG A 13 22.97 -1.41 4.72
C ARG A 13 21.63 -1.32 5.47
N ARG A 14 21.35 -2.32 6.30
CA ARG A 14 20.31 -2.32 7.35
C ARG A 14 20.42 -1.07 8.23
N PRO A 15 19.39 -0.19 8.29
CA PRO A 15 19.22 0.70 9.42
C PRO A 15 18.89 -0.12 10.67
N ASP A 16 19.40 0.33 11.82
CA ASP A 16 19.10 -0.28 13.13
C ASP A 16 17.58 -0.26 13.40
N PRO A 17 16.92 -1.42 13.62
CA PRO A 17 15.48 -1.50 13.88
C PRO A 17 15.06 -0.92 15.25
N ARG A 18 15.98 -0.30 16.00
CA ARG A 18 15.71 0.31 17.32
C ARG A 18 15.46 1.82 17.31
N ARG A 19 15.08 2.42 16.18
CA ARG A 19 14.42 3.73 16.24
C ARG A 19 12.96 3.56 16.68
N ARG A 20 12.78 3.35 17.99
CA ARG A 20 11.49 3.55 18.68
C ARG A 20 10.97 4.93 18.33
N TRP A 21 9.87 4.98 17.60
CA TRP A 21 9.12 6.21 17.39
C TRP A 21 8.20 6.40 18.60
N HIS A 22 8.36 7.54 19.28
CA HIS A 22 7.47 7.98 20.35
C HIS A 22 6.67 9.18 19.83
N PRO A 23 5.35 9.24 20.06
CA PRO A 23 4.58 10.43 19.77
C PRO A 23 5.08 11.56 20.67
N ARG A 24 5.60 12.64 20.07
CA ARG A 24 5.96 13.84 20.85
C ARG A 24 4.69 14.60 21.20
N CYS A 25 4.14 14.31 22.38
CA CYS A 25 3.32 15.28 23.09
C CYS A 25 4.21 16.45 23.52
N ALA A 26 3.78 17.68 23.21
CA ALA A 26 4.47 18.89 23.59
C ALA A 26 4.24 19.19 25.08
N GLU A 27 5.31 19.23 25.87
CA GLU A 27 5.32 19.94 27.16
C GLU A 27 6.60 20.79 27.29
N PRO A 28 6.51 22.01 27.85
CA PRO A 28 7.64 22.92 28.00
C PRO A 28 8.44 22.61 29.27
N GLY A 29 9.66 22.11 29.11
CA GLY A 29 10.61 21.85 30.20
C GLY A 29 11.34 23.10 30.70
N GLY A 30 11.22 23.35 32.01
CA GLY A 30 12.08 24.25 32.78
C GLY A 30 13.52 23.75 32.91
N ARG A 31 14.47 24.70 32.97
CA ARG A 31 15.93 24.46 33.06
C ARG A 31 16.39 24.23 34.51
N ARG A 32 17.44 23.41 34.69
CA ARG A 32 18.70 23.74 35.42
C ARG A 32 19.73 22.57 35.39
N PRO A 33 21.06 22.83 35.31
CA PRO A 33 22.11 21.79 35.27
C PRO A 33 23.09 21.84 36.47
N ARG A 34 23.71 20.70 36.85
CA ARG A 34 25.02 20.56 37.57
C ARG A 34 25.59 19.14 37.32
N GLN A 35 26.69 18.94 36.59
CA GLN A 35 28.14 19.02 36.92
C GLN A 35 28.76 17.89 37.77
N GLY A 36 29.80 17.25 37.22
CA GLY A 36 30.94 16.62 37.91
C GLY A 36 30.94 15.08 37.89
N ARG A 37 32.04 14.33 37.76
CA ARG A 37 33.49 14.58 37.59
C ARG A 37 34.12 13.27 37.07
N ARG A 38 35.22 13.41 36.31
CA ARG A 38 36.11 12.32 35.87
C ARG A 38 36.93 11.76 37.03
N ARG A 39 37.35 10.50 36.96
CA ARG A 39 38.69 10.06 37.41
C ARG A 39 39.16 8.80 36.68
N ALA A 40 40.42 8.85 36.28
CA ALA A 40 41.21 7.79 35.66
C ALA A 40 41.88 6.91 36.74
N GLY A 41 42.15 5.65 36.40
CA GLY A 41 42.98 4.73 37.17
C GLY A 41 43.67 3.76 36.21
N ARG A 42 44.97 3.55 36.41
CA ARG A 42 45.95 2.96 35.48
C ARG A 42 46.64 1.78 36.18
N ARG A 43 47.06 0.78 35.37
CA ARG A 43 48.20 -0.18 35.51
C ARG A 43 47.98 -1.61 36.09
N GLY A 44 48.67 -2.55 35.43
CA GLY A 44 49.22 -3.82 35.95
C GLY A 44 48.73 -5.07 35.21
N SER A 45 49.44 -5.61 34.19
CA SER A 45 50.44 -6.72 34.25
C SER A 45 49.80 -8.10 34.58
N ARG A 46 50.07 -9.27 33.98
CA ARG A 46 51.20 -9.90 33.26
C ARG A 46 50.64 -11.05 32.38
N LEU A 47 51.49 -11.57 31.48
CA LEU A 47 51.27 -12.72 30.59
C LEU A 47 51.22 -14.08 31.31
N GLY A 48 50.47 -15.02 30.75
CA GLY A 48 50.54 -16.48 30.97
C GLY A 48 49.95 -17.21 29.74
N PRO A 49 50.47 -18.39 29.33
CA PRO A 49 50.30 -18.94 27.99
C PRO A 49 49.17 -19.98 27.85
N ASP A 50 48.88 -20.31 26.60
CA ASP A 50 48.11 -21.43 26.08
C ASP A 50 46.59 -21.42 26.29
N GLU A 51 45.87 -21.15 25.20
CA GLU A 51 44.83 -22.09 24.75
C GLU A 51 44.54 -21.91 23.25
N ARG A 52 44.48 -23.04 22.57
CA ARG A 52 44.42 -23.21 21.13
C ARG A 52 43.12 -22.64 20.59
N SER A 53 43.16 -21.47 19.96
CA SER A 53 42.08 -21.00 19.11
C SER A 53 42.26 -21.57 17.70
N THR A 54 41.65 -22.73 17.45
CA THR A 54 41.35 -23.17 16.09
C THR A 54 40.25 -22.27 15.52
N ALA A 55 40.62 -21.04 15.14
CA ALA A 55 39.80 -20.21 14.27
C ALA A 55 39.83 -20.86 12.88
N ARG A 56 38.96 -21.84 12.66
CA ARG A 56 38.61 -22.27 11.29
C ARG A 56 38.16 -21.02 10.57
N ALA A 57 38.95 -20.60 9.58
CA ALA A 57 38.55 -19.62 8.60
C ALA A 57 37.18 -20.04 8.06
N ARG A 58 36.14 -19.32 8.46
CA ARG A 58 34.82 -19.42 7.84
C ARG A 58 35.00 -18.96 6.41
N THR A 59 35.15 -19.93 5.52
CA THR A 59 35.19 -19.70 4.08
C THR A 59 34.00 -18.83 3.71
N ALA A 60 34.27 -17.74 2.98
CA ALA A 60 33.29 -16.82 2.41
C ALA A 60 32.46 -17.51 1.30
N ARG A 61 31.79 -18.62 1.63
CA ARG A 61 31.11 -19.52 0.69
C ARG A 61 29.65 -19.80 1.02
N ASP A 62 29.05 -19.01 1.89
CA ASP A 62 27.61 -19.02 2.12
C ASP A 62 27.11 -17.60 2.36
N ARG A 63 27.11 -16.78 1.31
CA ARG A 63 26.12 -15.70 1.24
C ARG A 63 24.83 -16.39 0.80
N PRO A 64 23.76 -16.40 1.61
CA PRO A 64 22.48 -16.91 1.13
C PRO A 64 22.17 -16.15 -0.16
N ARG A 65 21.94 -16.89 -1.25
CA ARG A 65 21.42 -16.30 -2.48
C ARG A 65 20.19 -15.50 -2.08
N SER A 66 20.15 -14.20 -2.43
CA SER A 66 18.99 -13.36 -2.18
C SER A 66 17.76 -14.10 -2.73
N ARG A 67 16.87 -14.52 -1.83
CA ARG A 67 15.62 -15.18 -2.22
C ARG A 67 14.90 -14.22 -3.16
N VAL A 68 14.47 -14.75 -4.31
CA VAL A 68 13.59 -13.99 -5.21
C VAL A 68 12.29 -13.77 -4.46
N VAL A 69 11.95 -12.50 -4.21
CA VAL A 69 10.66 -12.10 -3.62
C VAL A 69 9.61 -12.16 -4.73
N THR A 70 8.47 -12.79 -4.42
CA THR A 70 7.28 -12.77 -5.27
C THR A 70 6.24 -11.82 -4.69
N THR A 71 5.74 -10.90 -5.50
CA THR A 71 4.70 -9.94 -5.10
C THR A 71 3.40 -10.17 -5.86
N ILE A 72 2.29 -10.23 -5.12
CA ILE A 72 0.94 -10.28 -5.68
C ILE A 72 0.24 -8.94 -5.48
N GLY A 73 -0.27 -8.36 -6.57
CA GLY A 73 -1.15 -7.20 -6.55
C GLY A 73 -2.61 -7.62 -6.51
N VAL A 74 -3.33 -7.25 -5.46
CA VAL A 74 -4.73 -7.57 -5.26
C VAL A 74 -5.57 -6.30 -5.37
N ILE A 75 -6.36 -6.24 -6.44
CA ILE A 75 -7.31 -5.15 -6.69
C ILE A 75 -8.65 -5.56 -6.07
N GLN A 76 -9.06 -4.89 -5.01
CA GLN A 76 -10.42 -5.05 -4.50
C GLN A 76 -11.42 -4.31 -5.40
N ALA A 77 -12.35 -5.05 -6.00
CA ALA A 77 -13.35 -4.52 -6.90
C ALA A 77 -14.74 -4.97 -6.46
N ARG A 78 -15.73 -4.08 -6.48
CA ARG A 78 -17.14 -4.46 -6.34
C ARG A 78 -18.02 -3.52 -7.14
N MET A 79 -19.09 -4.06 -7.71
CA MET A 79 -20.13 -3.26 -8.39
C MET A 79 -20.92 -2.39 -7.40
N GLY A 80 -21.09 -2.90 -6.18
CA GLY A 80 -21.83 -2.24 -5.10
C GLY A 80 -21.17 -0.93 -4.63
N SER A 81 -21.65 0.19 -5.15
CA SER A 81 -21.27 1.54 -4.74
C SER A 81 -22.53 2.36 -4.49
N SER A 82 -22.66 2.96 -3.31
CA SER A 82 -23.84 3.75 -2.94
C SER A 82 -23.93 5.11 -3.65
N ARG A 83 -22.78 5.67 -4.04
CA ARG A 83 -22.67 7.01 -4.66
C ARG A 83 -22.62 6.97 -6.18
N LEU A 84 -22.06 5.90 -6.75
CA LEU A 84 -21.94 5.69 -8.20
C LEU A 84 -21.92 4.19 -8.47
N PRO A 85 -23.09 3.53 -8.61
CA PRO A 85 -23.18 2.11 -8.97
C PRO A 85 -22.42 1.82 -10.28
N GLY A 86 -21.72 0.70 -10.34
CA GLY A 86 -20.97 0.30 -11.55
C GLY A 86 -19.74 1.16 -11.86
N LYS A 87 -19.28 2.02 -10.92
CA LYS A 87 -18.14 2.93 -11.14
C LYS A 87 -16.88 2.25 -11.65
N ILE A 88 -16.62 1.02 -11.23
CA ILE A 88 -15.42 0.26 -11.62
C ILE A 88 -15.45 -0.16 -13.10
N LEU A 89 -16.63 -0.22 -13.73
CA LEU A 89 -16.79 -0.52 -15.16
C LEU A 89 -17.08 0.73 -15.99
N ALA A 90 -17.16 1.90 -15.37
CA ALA A 90 -17.36 3.16 -16.09
C ALA A 90 -16.22 3.42 -17.07
N SER A 91 -16.56 3.90 -18.27
CA SER A 91 -15.59 4.21 -19.33
C SER A 91 -14.79 5.47 -19.00
N LEU A 92 -13.48 5.39 -19.23
CA LEU A 92 -12.48 6.47 -19.23
C LEU A 92 -12.00 6.76 -20.67
N GLY A 93 -12.90 6.63 -21.66
CA GLY A 93 -12.55 6.57 -23.08
C GLY A 93 -12.55 5.12 -23.54
N ASP A 94 -11.41 4.65 -24.07
CA ASP A 94 -11.28 3.33 -24.68
C ASP A 94 -11.16 2.18 -23.67
N GLU A 95 -11.03 2.48 -22.38
CA GLU A 95 -10.92 1.49 -21.31
C GLU A 95 -11.86 1.82 -20.13
N SER A 96 -12.13 0.83 -19.28
CA SER A 96 -12.87 1.03 -18.04
C SER A 96 -11.96 1.46 -16.88
N VAL A 97 -12.55 1.98 -15.81
CA VAL A 97 -11.84 2.28 -14.55
C VAL A 97 -11.04 1.07 -14.05
N LEU A 98 -11.64 -0.13 -14.02
CA LEU A 98 -10.96 -1.37 -13.64
C LEU A 98 -9.82 -1.72 -14.60
N ALA A 99 -10.02 -1.57 -15.91
CA ALA A 99 -8.98 -1.82 -16.91
C ALA A 99 -7.76 -0.91 -16.71
N SER A 100 -7.98 0.38 -16.47
CA SER A 100 -6.89 1.32 -16.17
C SER A 100 -6.14 0.94 -14.88
N THR A 101 -6.87 0.58 -13.81
CA THR A 101 -6.27 0.14 -12.54
C THR A 101 -5.42 -1.13 -12.72
N VAL A 102 -5.93 -2.14 -13.43
CA VAL A 102 -5.17 -3.38 -13.74
C VAL A 102 -3.93 -3.07 -14.56
N ARG A 103 -4.07 -2.25 -15.60
CA ARG A 103 -2.98 -1.89 -16.52
C ARG A 103 -1.86 -1.14 -15.80
N ARG A 104 -2.19 -0.19 -14.93
CA ARG A 104 -1.22 0.57 -14.14
C ARG A 104 -0.56 -0.28 -13.05
N LEU A 105 -1.32 -1.13 -12.35
CA LEU A 105 -0.74 -2.03 -11.35
C LEU A 105 0.26 -3.01 -11.97
N ARG A 106 -0.03 -3.54 -13.18
CA ARG A 106 0.92 -4.37 -13.94
C ARG A 106 2.14 -3.63 -14.49
N ALA A 107 2.07 -2.30 -14.56
CA ALA A 107 3.19 -1.49 -15.00
C ALA A 107 4.23 -1.26 -13.89
N ALA A 108 3.91 -1.63 -12.63
CA ALA A 108 4.85 -1.63 -11.53
C ALA A 108 5.89 -2.74 -11.72
N SER A 109 7.16 -2.43 -11.46
CA SER A 109 8.28 -3.32 -11.77
C SER A 109 8.39 -4.49 -10.80
N LEU A 110 7.85 -4.33 -9.60
CA LEU A 110 7.94 -5.28 -8.50
C LEU A 110 6.67 -6.11 -8.28
N VAL A 111 5.66 -5.99 -9.16
CA VAL A 111 4.43 -6.79 -9.12
C VAL A 111 4.56 -7.96 -10.11
N ASP A 112 4.51 -9.20 -9.61
CA ASP A 112 4.65 -10.40 -10.46
C ASP A 112 3.29 -10.92 -10.97
N GLU A 113 2.21 -10.77 -10.18
CA GLU A 113 0.86 -11.21 -10.54
C GLU A 113 -0.19 -10.19 -10.11
N VAL A 114 -1.26 -10.05 -10.88
CA VAL A 114 -2.41 -9.21 -10.53
C VAL A 114 -3.69 -10.05 -10.45
N ILE A 115 -4.36 -9.92 -9.31
CA ILE A 115 -5.60 -10.61 -8.95
C ILE A 115 -6.68 -9.57 -8.70
N VAL A 116 -7.87 -9.79 -9.25
CA VAL A 116 -9.07 -9.01 -8.92
C VAL A 116 -9.87 -9.77 -7.87
N ALA A 117 -10.02 -9.19 -6.68
CA ALA A 117 -10.83 -9.73 -5.59
C ALA A 117 -12.21 -9.07 -5.57
N THR A 118 -13.24 -9.83 -5.92
CA THR A 118 -14.64 -9.35 -6.01
C THR A 118 -15.59 -10.17 -5.15
N THR A 119 -16.87 -9.82 -5.13
CA THR A 119 -17.85 -10.51 -4.29
C THR A 119 -18.45 -11.74 -4.97
N ASP A 120 -19.07 -12.61 -4.17
CA ASP A 120 -19.90 -13.73 -4.62
C ASP A 120 -21.29 -13.30 -5.13
N GLN A 121 -21.63 -12.01 -5.05
CA GLN A 121 -22.92 -11.49 -5.47
C GLN A 121 -23.10 -11.60 -6.99
N ALA A 122 -24.34 -11.77 -7.43
CA ALA A 122 -24.69 -11.88 -8.85
C ALA A 122 -24.28 -10.63 -9.65
N ASP A 123 -24.43 -9.44 -9.07
CA ASP A 123 -24.08 -8.17 -9.70
C ASP A 123 -22.60 -8.08 -10.06
N ASP A 124 -21.71 -8.76 -9.32
CA ASP A 124 -20.27 -8.77 -9.59
C ASP A 124 -19.84 -9.72 -10.71
N GLN A 125 -20.79 -10.38 -11.39
CA GLN A 125 -20.49 -11.22 -12.55
C GLN A 125 -19.89 -10.41 -13.71
N GLU A 126 -20.30 -9.15 -13.89
CA GLU A 126 -19.69 -8.24 -14.87
C GLU A 126 -18.24 -7.90 -14.49
N THR A 127 -17.96 -7.70 -13.20
CA THR A 127 -16.60 -7.51 -12.67
C THR A 127 -15.71 -8.71 -13.01
N VAL A 128 -16.23 -9.93 -12.82
CA VAL A 128 -15.53 -11.17 -13.16
C VAL A 128 -15.22 -11.21 -14.66
N GLY A 129 -16.22 -10.97 -15.51
CA GLY A 129 -16.05 -10.98 -16.96
C GLY A 129 -15.01 -9.95 -17.43
N ALA A 130 -15.08 -8.72 -16.91
CA ALA A 130 -14.12 -7.68 -17.20
C ALA A 130 -12.70 -8.06 -16.78
N ALA A 131 -12.51 -8.55 -15.55
CA ALA A 131 -11.20 -8.96 -15.05
C ALA A 131 -10.59 -10.13 -15.86
N VAL A 132 -11.41 -11.13 -16.21
CA VAL A 132 -10.99 -12.25 -17.06
C VAL A 132 -10.60 -11.77 -18.46
N SER A 133 -11.36 -10.84 -19.06
CA SER A 133 -11.02 -10.26 -20.37
C SER A 133 -9.68 -9.50 -20.38
N LEU A 134 -9.30 -8.96 -19.22
CA LEU A 134 -7.99 -8.33 -18.98
C LEU A 134 -6.90 -9.36 -18.65
N GLY A 135 -7.20 -10.66 -18.63
CA GLY A 135 -6.28 -11.74 -18.26
C GLY A 135 -5.86 -11.71 -16.79
N ALA A 136 -6.64 -11.07 -15.90
CA ALA A 136 -6.38 -11.10 -14.47
C ALA A 136 -7.05 -12.32 -13.84
N ARG A 137 -6.37 -12.94 -12.86
CA ARG A 137 -6.99 -13.95 -12.00
C ARG A 137 -8.10 -13.29 -11.19
N VAL A 138 -9.17 -14.03 -10.90
CA VAL A 138 -10.29 -13.53 -10.11
C VAL A 138 -10.53 -14.42 -8.92
N VAL A 139 -10.58 -13.82 -7.73
CA VAL A 139 -11.05 -14.48 -6.51
C VAL A 139 -12.36 -13.86 -6.08
N ARG A 140 -13.25 -14.68 -5.51
CA ARG A 140 -14.57 -14.28 -5.05
C ARG A 140 -14.75 -14.64 -3.59
N GLY A 141 -15.56 -13.88 -2.87
CA GLY A 141 -15.93 -14.21 -1.50
C GLY A 141 -16.97 -13.26 -0.91
N SER A 142 -17.17 -13.36 0.39
CA SER A 142 -18.17 -12.59 1.14
C SER A 142 -18.06 -11.09 0.88
N LEU A 143 -19.20 -10.41 0.69
CA LEU A 143 -19.30 -8.96 0.54
C LEU A 143 -18.61 -8.19 1.68
N HIS A 144 -18.75 -8.66 2.92
CA HIS A 144 -18.31 -7.97 4.13
C HIS A 144 -16.95 -8.43 4.65
N ASP A 145 -16.44 -9.56 4.18
CA ASP A 145 -15.14 -10.08 4.57
C ASP A 145 -14.11 -9.88 3.46
N VAL A 146 -13.65 -8.64 3.31
CA VAL A 146 -12.64 -8.28 2.30
C VAL A 146 -11.30 -8.92 2.65
N LEU A 147 -10.92 -8.92 3.92
CA LEU A 147 -9.71 -9.58 4.41
C LEU A 147 -9.69 -11.06 4.02
N GLY A 148 -10.82 -11.78 4.18
CA GLY A 148 -10.96 -13.16 3.74
C GLY A 148 -10.66 -13.35 2.25
N ARG A 149 -11.10 -12.43 1.38
CA ARG A 149 -10.78 -12.48 -0.06
C ARG A 149 -9.29 -12.27 -0.36
N PHE A 150 -8.60 -11.46 0.45
CA PHE A 150 -7.14 -11.35 0.37
C PHE A 150 -6.44 -12.64 0.81
N GLY A 151 -7.01 -13.37 1.79
CA GLY A 151 -6.59 -14.72 2.14
C GLY A 151 -6.72 -15.70 0.98
N THR A 152 -7.88 -15.74 0.32
CA THR A 152 -8.09 -16.56 -0.89
C THR A 152 -7.13 -16.19 -2.01
N ALA A 153 -6.86 -14.90 -2.24
CA ALA A 153 -5.86 -14.47 -3.22
C ALA A 153 -4.46 -15.01 -2.91
N LEU A 154 -4.04 -14.99 -1.63
CA LEU A 154 -2.76 -15.52 -1.20
C LEU A 154 -2.67 -17.05 -1.28
N GLU A 155 -3.80 -17.76 -1.11
CA GLU A 155 -3.88 -19.21 -1.28
C GLU A 155 -3.77 -19.62 -2.75
N GLU A 156 -4.44 -18.90 -3.66
CA GLU A 156 -4.39 -19.19 -5.10
C GLU A 156 -3.06 -18.81 -5.76
N ALA A 157 -2.42 -17.74 -5.27
CA ALA A 157 -1.12 -17.28 -5.74
C ALA A 157 -0.19 -17.03 -4.54
N PRO A 158 0.60 -18.03 -4.12
CA PRO A 158 1.54 -17.87 -3.03
C PRO A 158 2.58 -16.78 -3.32
N GLY A 159 2.49 -15.67 -2.58
CA GLY A 159 3.43 -14.55 -2.63
C GLY A 159 4.11 -14.32 -1.28
N ASP A 160 5.20 -13.56 -1.30
CA ASP A 160 5.89 -13.06 -0.12
C ASP A 160 5.35 -11.68 0.30
N VAL A 161 4.92 -10.86 -0.66
CA VAL A 161 4.35 -9.52 -0.48
C VAL A 161 2.99 -9.42 -1.16
N ILE A 162 2.04 -8.79 -0.50
CA ILE A 162 0.69 -8.52 -1.01
C ILE A 162 0.51 -7.02 -1.09
N VAL A 163 0.17 -6.52 -2.28
CA VAL A 163 -0.19 -5.12 -2.50
C VAL A 163 -1.70 -5.01 -2.61
N ARG A 164 -2.30 -4.19 -1.77
CA ARG A 164 -3.70 -3.81 -1.83
C ARG A 164 -3.86 -2.53 -2.66
N VAL A 165 -4.75 -2.60 -3.65
CA VAL A 165 -5.24 -1.44 -4.40
C VAL A 165 -6.76 -1.51 -4.50
N THR A 166 -7.43 -0.37 -4.50
CA THR A 166 -8.88 -0.29 -4.72
C THR A 166 -9.18 -0.01 -6.20
N ALA A 167 -10.20 -0.67 -6.75
CA ALA A 167 -10.52 -0.57 -8.18
C ALA A 167 -10.92 0.85 -8.63
N ASP A 168 -11.28 1.74 -7.70
CA ASP A 168 -11.63 3.15 -7.95
C ASP A 168 -10.44 4.11 -7.97
N CYS A 169 -9.21 3.59 -8.06
CA CYS A 169 -7.98 4.36 -8.23
C CYS A 169 -7.39 4.17 -9.64
N PRO A 170 -8.07 4.61 -10.72
CA PRO A 170 -7.65 4.32 -12.09
C PRO A 170 -6.38 5.05 -12.52
N LEU A 171 -5.90 6.03 -11.74
CA LEU A 171 -4.68 6.79 -12.01
C LEU A 171 -3.51 6.38 -11.09
N LEU A 172 -3.57 5.17 -10.50
CA LEU A 172 -2.52 4.57 -9.66
C LEU A 172 -1.10 4.76 -10.20
N ASP A 173 -0.18 5.24 -9.38
CA ASP A 173 1.22 5.44 -9.77
C ASP A 173 2.04 4.14 -9.59
N PRO A 174 2.58 3.55 -10.67
CA PRO A 174 3.38 2.32 -10.56
C PRO A 174 4.68 2.49 -9.77
N SER A 175 5.27 3.68 -9.74
CA SER A 175 6.50 3.95 -8.98
C SER A 175 6.22 4.04 -7.48
N LEU A 176 5.07 4.57 -7.07
CA LEU A 176 4.63 4.53 -5.68
C LEU A 176 4.29 3.10 -5.24
N VAL A 177 3.74 2.29 -6.14
CA VAL A 177 3.58 0.85 -5.89
C VAL A 177 4.92 0.19 -5.60
N ASP A 178 5.92 0.43 -6.44
CA ASP A 178 7.28 -0.11 -6.25
C ASP A 178 7.93 0.38 -4.96
N GLU A 179 7.77 1.66 -4.59
CA GLU A 179 8.29 2.20 -3.31
C GLU A 179 7.67 1.52 -2.09
N VAL A 180 6.34 1.35 -2.08
CA VAL A 180 5.63 0.71 -0.97
C VAL A 180 5.99 -0.78 -0.87
N ILE A 181 6.17 -1.48 -2.00
CA ILE A 181 6.68 -2.86 -2.01
C ILE A 181 8.10 -2.91 -1.44
N ALA A 182 8.98 -1.99 -1.85
CA ALA A 182 10.37 -1.97 -1.42
C ALA A 182 10.51 -1.79 0.10
N ALA A 183 9.63 -1.02 0.75
CA ALA A 183 9.58 -0.90 2.20
C ALA A 183 9.29 -2.24 2.90
N VAL A 184 8.31 -3.00 2.41
CA VAL A 184 8.00 -4.34 2.94
C VAL A 184 9.17 -5.31 2.71
N VAL A 185 9.77 -5.29 1.51
CA VAL A 185 10.99 -6.08 1.22
C VAL A 185 12.17 -5.68 2.12
N GLY A 186 12.25 -4.41 2.51
CA GLY A 186 13.22 -3.86 3.45
C GLY A 186 13.03 -4.32 4.89
N GLY A 187 11.89 -4.94 5.22
CA GLY A 187 11.59 -5.53 6.52
C GLY A 187 10.41 -4.91 7.26
N ALA A 188 9.64 -4.00 6.65
CA ALA A 188 8.36 -3.60 7.20
C ALA A 188 7.34 -4.75 7.10
N ASP A 189 6.48 -4.90 8.10
CA ASP A 189 5.34 -5.83 8.03
C ASP A 189 4.21 -5.26 7.18
N TYR A 190 4.05 -3.94 7.24
CA TYR A 190 3.04 -3.17 6.54
C TYR A 190 3.60 -1.82 6.12
N ALA A 191 3.44 -1.46 4.85
CA ALA A 191 3.82 -0.15 4.32
C ALA A 191 2.64 0.47 3.58
N THR A 192 2.51 1.79 3.66
CA THR A 192 1.46 2.52 2.95
C THR A 192 1.84 3.97 2.75
N ASN A 193 1.22 4.63 1.77
CA ASN A 193 1.30 6.08 1.61
C ASN A 193 0.10 6.82 2.21
N ARG A 194 -0.75 6.12 2.97
CA ARG A 194 -1.95 6.66 3.58
C ARG A 194 -2.31 5.93 4.87
N LEU A 195 -2.45 6.69 5.96
CA LEU A 195 -3.06 6.22 7.20
C LEU A 195 -4.30 7.07 7.54
N PRO A 196 -5.25 6.55 8.34
CA PRO A 196 -6.35 7.37 8.87
C PRO A 196 -5.80 8.49 9.79
N PRO A 197 -6.63 9.46 10.21
CA PRO A 197 -6.23 10.40 11.27
C PRO A 197 -5.78 9.68 12.56
N PRO A 198 -4.84 10.24 13.35
CA PRO A 198 -4.25 11.58 13.25
C PRO A 198 -3.10 11.72 12.24
N TRP A 199 -2.76 10.68 11.49
CA TRP A 199 -1.73 10.76 10.46
C TRP A 199 -2.20 11.63 9.29
N THR A 200 -1.25 12.31 8.66
CA THR A 200 -1.46 13.07 7.43
C THR A 200 -0.97 12.26 6.24
N ARG A 201 -1.45 12.61 5.04
CA ARG A 201 -0.89 12.12 3.79
C ARG A 201 -0.30 13.29 3.03
N THR A 202 0.72 13.05 2.23
CA THR A 202 1.25 13.98 1.23
C THR A 202 0.85 13.58 -0.20
N THR A 203 0.28 12.38 -0.37
CA THR A 203 -0.16 11.83 -1.66
C THR A 203 -1.56 12.29 -2.05
N PRO A 204 -1.84 12.46 -3.35
CA PRO A 204 -3.20 12.67 -3.87
C PRO A 204 -4.15 11.55 -3.44
N VAL A 205 -5.41 11.90 -3.18
CA VAL A 205 -6.45 10.89 -2.96
C VAL A 205 -6.71 10.13 -4.26
N GLY A 206 -6.51 8.82 -4.25
CA GLY A 206 -6.64 7.98 -5.45
C GLY A 206 -5.31 7.47 -6.00
N LEU A 207 -4.19 7.83 -5.36
CA LEU A 207 -2.90 7.14 -5.53
C LEU A 207 -2.59 6.24 -4.32
N ASP A 208 -3.62 5.85 -3.58
CA ASP A 208 -3.52 5.13 -2.31
C ASP A 208 -2.96 3.71 -2.58
N VAL A 209 -1.84 3.38 -1.93
CA VAL A 209 -1.18 2.07 -2.01
C VAL A 209 -0.89 1.56 -0.60
N GLU A 210 -1.16 0.28 -0.39
CA GLU A 210 -0.88 -0.43 0.84
C GLU A 210 -0.22 -1.76 0.48
N ALA A 211 0.85 -2.15 1.16
CA ALA A 211 1.44 -3.47 1.01
C ALA A 211 1.73 -4.10 2.38
N MET A 212 1.64 -5.42 2.46
CA MET A 212 2.01 -6.18 3.64
C MET A 212 2.79 -7.44 3.29
N SER A 213 3.54 -7.94 4.25
CA SER A 213 4.14 -9.27 4.14
C SER A 213 3.04 -10.34 4.20
N ALA A 214 3.29 -11.47 3.55
CA ALA A 214 2.38 -12.62 3.61
C ALA A 214 2.25 -13.19 5.02
N GLU A 215 3.26 -13.03 5.87
CA GLU A 215 3.19 -13.40 7.29
C GLU A 215 2.23 -12.48 8.05
N ALA A 216 2.39 -11.15 7.91
CA ALA A 216 1.52 -10.18 8.55
C ALA A 216 0.06 -10.35 8.11
N LEU A 217 -0.20 -10.60 6.82
CA LEU A 217 -1.54 -10.89 6.31
C LEU A 217 -2.14 -12.15 6.96
N ARG A 218 -1.36 -13.23 7.11
CA ARG A 218 -1.82 -14.46 7.78
C ARG A 218 -2.14 -14.23 9.26
N THR A 219 -1.35 -13.44 9.96
CA THR A 219 -1.65 -13.03 11.34
C THR A 219 -2.98 -12.27 11.40
N ALA A 220 -3.18 -11.28 10.54
CA ALA A 220 -4.43 -10.53 10.48
C ALA A 220 -5.63 -11.44 10.14
N LEU A 221 -5.47 -12.37 9.19
CA LEU A 221 -6.52 -13.35 8.83
C LEU A 221 -6.95 -14.22 10.01
N ALA A 222 -6.01 -14.64 10.85
CA ALA A 222 -6.25 -15.52 11.99
C ALA A 222 -6.83 -14.78 13.21
N GLU A 223 -6.47 -13.51 13.40
CA GLU A 223 -6.70 -12.80 14.66
C GLU A 223 -7.61 -11.57 14.56
N ALA A 224 -7.85 -11.00 13.37
CA ALA A 224 -8.75 -9.87 13.22
C ALA A 224 -10.20 -10.34 13.38
N THR A 225 -10.86 -9.96 14.47
CA THR A 225 -12.25 -10.31 14.78
C THR A 225 -13.22 -9.16 14.60
N GLU A 226 -12.74 -7.91 14.59
CA GLU A 226 -13.61 -6.75 14.48
C GLU A 226 -14.14 -6.56 13.05
N PRO A 227 -15.42 -6.20 12.86
CA PRO A 227 -16.01 -6.07 11.52
C PRO A 227 -15.26 -5.10 10.59
N HIS A 228 -14.79 -3.95 11.09
CA HIS A 228 -14.08 -2.98 10.27
C HIS A 228 -12.68 -3.48 9.87
N GLN A 229 -12.03 -4.31 10.69
CA GLN A 229 -10.76 -4.94 10.35
C GLN A 229 -10.95 -5.95 9.21
N ARG A 230 -12.03 -6.73 9.23
CA ARG A 230 -12.41 -7.65 8.14
C ARG A 230 -12.81 -6.92 6.86
N GLU A 231 -13.52 -5.80 6.98
CA GLU A 231 -14.02 -5.05 5.82
C GLU A 231 -12.95 -4.17 5.15
N HIS A 232 -12.01 -3.61 5.92
CA HIS A 232 -11.03 -2.66 5.40
C HIS A 232 -9.61 -3.22 5.29
N VAL A 233 -9.39 -4.49 5.64
CA VAL A 233 -8.14 -5.26 5.49
C VAL A 233 -7.01 -4.79 6.40
N THR A 234 -6.63 -3.51 6.30
CA THR A 234 -5.46 -2.92 6.93
C THR A 234 -5.62 -2.36 8.36
N PRO A 235 -6.84 -2.14 8.93
CA PRO A 235 -6.95 -1.61 10.29
C PRO A 235 -6.23 -2.42 11.36
N TYR A 236 -6.20 -3.74 11.21
CA TYR A 236 -5.54 -4.62 12.17
C TYR A 236 -4.06 -4.28 12.40
N PHE A 237 -3.34 -3.81 11.37
CA PHE A 237 -1.92 -3.46 11.50
C PHE A 237 -1.72 -2.20 12.36
N TYR A 238 -2.35 -1.10 11.97
CA TYR A 238 -2.13 0.19 12.65
C TYR A 238 -2.90 0.35 13.96
N GLU A 239 -3.88 -0.51 14.26
CA GLU A 239 -4.48 -0.64 15.59
C GLU A 239 -3.59 -1.46 16.55
N ASN A 240 -2.58 -2.17 16.03
CA ASN A 240 -1.62 -2.96 16.80
C ASN A 240 -0.16 -2.57 16.51
N PRO A 241 0.22 -1.28 16.66
CA PRO A 241 1.54 -0.78 16.22
C PRO A 241 2.73 -1.37 17.01
N ASP A 242 2.49 -1.94 18.19
CA ASP A 242 3.52 -2.63 18.97
C ASP A 242 3.88 -4.02 18.40
N ARG A 243 3.03 -4.54 17.50
CA ARG A 243 3.17 -5.88 16.91
C ARG A 243 3.68 -5.87 15.47
N PHE A 244 3.54 -4.75 14.77
CA PHE A 244 3.84 -4.64 13.35
C PHE A 244 4.79 -3.48 13.07
N GLY A 245 5.84 -3.74 12.31
CA GLY A 245 6.67 -2.70 11.71
C GLY A 245 5.89 -1.98 10.61
N ILE A 246 5.43 -0.76 10.89
CA ILE A 246 4.65 0.06 9.96
C ILE A 246 5.53 1.16 9.36
N GLU A 247 5.53 1.26 8.03
CA GLU A 247 6.21 2.33 7.31
C GLU A 247 5.20 3.22 6.55
N LEU A 248 5.27 4.53 6.78
CA LEU A 248 4.48 5.53 6.06
C LEU A 248 5.36 6.20 5.00
N ILE A 249 4.96 6.10 3.74
CA ILE A 249 5.66 6.69 2.59
C ILE A 249 5.04 8.06 2.29
N ASP A 250 5.86 9.09 2.39
CA ASP A 250 5.49 10.46 2.05
C ASP A 250 6.18 10.93 0.77
N LEU A 251 5.46 11.71 -0.03
CA LEU A 251 6.03 12.45 -1.14
C LEU A 251 6.89 13.61 -0.62
N PRO A 252 7.95 13.99 -1.35
CA PRO A 252 8.73 15.19 -1.03
C PRO A 252 7.92 16.50 -1.21
N ARG A 253 6.77 16.42 -1.89
CA ARG A 253 5.85 17.53 -2.14
C ARG A 253 4.46 17.16 -1.65
N ASP A 254 3.82 18.05 -0.91
CA ASP A 254 2.43 17.86 -0.49
C ASP A 254 1.47 18.08 -1.67
N LEU A 255 0.84 16.98 -2.11
CA LEU A 255 -0.18 16.90 -3.14
C LEU A 255 -1.50 16.35 -2.60
N SER A 256 -1.67 16.34 -1.27
CA SER A 256 -2.87 15.80 -0.60
C SER A 256 -4.17 16.54 -0.94
N HIS A 257 -4.05 17.76 -1.47
CA HIS A 257 -5.16 18.57 -1.98
C HIS A 257 -5.71 18.06 -3.33
N LEU A 258 -4.96 17.22 -4.06
CA LEU A 258 -5.41 16.62 -5.31
C LEU A 258 -6.28 15.38 -5.06
N ARG A 259 -7.28 15.20 -5.92
CA ARG A 259 -8.18 14.03 -5.88
C ARG A 259 -8.39 13.47 -7.27
N VAL A 260 -7.99 12.21 -7.43
CA VAL A 260 -7.94 11.45 -8.68
C VAL A 260 -8.53 10.04 -8.55
N THR A 261 -9.29 9.79 -7.49
CA THR A 261 -10.14 8.59 -7.33
C THR A 261 -11.48 8.78 -8.04
N VAL A 262 -12.26 7.70 -8.20
CA VAL A 262 -13.63 7.72 -8.72
C VAL A 262 -14.62 7.25 -7.64
N ASP A 263 -15.23 8.18 -6.90
CA ASP A 263 -16.33 7.85 -5.96
C ASP A 263 -17.69 8.41 -6.38
N THR A 264 -17.68 9.50 -7.13
CA THR A 264 -18.86 10.25 -7.57
C THR A 264 -18.83 10.44 -9.08
N ALA A 265 -19.94 10.86 -9.67
CA ALA A 265 -19.98 11.21 -11.09
C ALA A 265 -19.03 12.38 -11.43
N GLU A 266 -18.85 13.30 -10.49
CA GLU A 266 -17.90 14.42 -10.64
C GLU A 266 -16.45 13.95 -10.63
N ASP A 267 -16.12 13.04 -9.71
CA ASP A 267 -14.80 12.42 -9.66
C ASP A 267 -14.50 11.66 -10.97
N LEU A 268 -15.48 10.93 -11.52
CA LEU A 268 -15.37 10.25 -12.82
C LEU A 268 -15.08 11.24 -13.96
N GLU A 269 -15.74 12.39 -13.98
CA GLU A 269 -15.53 13.41 -15.01
C GLU A 269 -14.13 14.04 -14.92
N ILE A 270 -13.65 14.32 -13.70
CA ILE A 270 -12.28 14.76 -13.47
C ILE A 270 -11.30 13.73 -14.05
N VAL A 271 -11.46 12.45 -13.69
CA VAL A 271 -10.57 11.39 -14.18
C VAL A 271 -10.64 11.24 -15.70
N ARG A 272 -11.81 11.39 -16.34
CA ARG A 272 -11.95 11.39 -17.80
C ARG A 272 -11.18 12.52 -18.47
N ARG A 273 -11.14 13.71 -17.87
CA ARG A 273 -10.34 14.83 -18.37
C ARG A 273 -8.85 14.58 -18.20
N LEU A 274 -8.44 13.91 -17.13
CA LEU A 274 -7.03 13.64 -16.83
C LEU A 274 -6.46 12.46 -17.64
N ALA A 275 -7.24 11.41 -17.85
CA ALA A 275 -6.76 10.14 -18.43
C ALA A 275 -6.05 10.31 -19.79
N PRO A 276 -6.51 11.13 -20.74
CA PRO A 276 -5.83 11.34 -22.02
C PRO A 276 -4.43 11.96 -21.91
N HIS A 277 -4.11 12.61 -20.78
CA HIS A 277 -2.81 13.23 -20.54
C HIS A 277 -1.81 12.28 -19.85
N LEU A 278 -2.24 11.07 -19.48
CA LEU A 278 -1.47 10.17 -18.65
C LEU A 278 -1.35 8.78 -19.31
N THR A 279 -0.21 8.14 -19.12
CA THR A 279 0.07 6.79 -19.61
C THR A 279 0.02 5.76 -18.48
N ALA A 280 0.29 4.49 -18.78
CA ALA A 280 0.46 3.44 -17.77
C ALA A 280 1.61 3.73 -16.80
N LEU A 281 2.63 4.45 -17.28
CA LEU A 281 3.89 4.68 -16.57
C LEU A 281 3.93 6.06 -15.91
N SER A 282 2.91 6.89 -16.11
CA SER A 282 2.85 8.23 -15.52
C SER A 282 2.82 8.15 -14.00
N ARG A 283 3.69 8.94 -13.39
CA ARG A 283 3.92 9.01 -11.96
C ARG A 283 3.23 10.24 -11.37
N TRP A 284 3.36 10.41 -10.07
CA TRP A 284 2.81 11.54 -9.35
C TRP A 284 3.43 12.87 -9.81
N GLN A 285 4.66 12.87 -10.33
CA GLN A 285 5.31 14.07 -10.87
C GLN A 285 4.53 14.61 -12.08
N GLU A 286 4.19 13.77 -13.06
CA GLU A 286 3.41 14.19 -14.22
C GLU A 286 2.01 14.69 -13.80
N LEU A 287 1.42 14.11 -12.75
CA LEU A 287 0.16 14.61 -12.20
C LEU A 287 0.32 15.99 -11.56
N ALA A 288 1.42 16.21 -10.83
CA ALA A 288 1.73 17.50 -10.21
C ALA A 288 1.97 18.58 -11.27
N ASP A 289 2.77 18.27 -12.29
CA ASP A 289 3.05 19.17 -13.41
C ASP A 289 1.76 19.52 -14.17
N LEU A 290 0.87 18.54 -14.37
CA LEU A 290 -0.42 18.76 -15.01
C LEU A 290 -1.34 19.65 -14.16
N ALA A 291 -1.33 19.47 -12.83
CA ALA A 291 -2.11 20.30 -11.92
C ALA A 291 -1.65 21.76 -11.89
N GLU A 292 -0.34 22.00 -12.01
CA GLU A 292 0.23 23.35 -12.12
C GLU A 292 -0.08 23.98 -13.47
N ALA A 293 0.14 23.24 -14.56
CA ALA A 293 -0.02 23.77 -15.91
C ALA A 293 -1.49 23.98 -16.30
N GLN A 294 -2.38 23.10 -15.83
CA GLN A 294 -3.79 23.05 -16.24
C GLN A 294 -4.72 22.76 -15.04
N PRO A 295 -4.80 23.67 -14.04
CA PRO A 295 -5.59 23.47 -12.83
C PRO A 295 -7.09 23.24 -13.10
N SER A 296 -7.61 23.74 -14.23
CA SER A 296 -9.00 23.54 -14.65
C SER A 296 -9.38 22.07 -14.87
N LEU A 297 -8.40 21.18 -15.17
CA LEU A 297 -8.67 19.74 -15.32
C LEU A 297 -9.08 19.09 -13.99
N PHE A 298 -8.65 19.65 -12.87
CA PHE A 298 -8.91 19.17 -11.52
C PHE A 298 -10.11 19.87 -10.87
N ALA A 299 -10.67 20.88 -11.53
CA ALA A 299 -11.75 21.69 -10.97
C ALA A 299 -13.05 20.89 -10.85
N ARG A 300 -13.66 20.97 -9.66
CA ARG A 300 -15.00 20.47 -9.38
C ARG A 300 -16.05 21.44 -9.94
N HIS A 301 -17.12 20.91 -10.52
CA HIS A 301 -18.24 21.71 -10.97
C HIS A 301 -19.16 21.95 -9.76
N GLU A 302 -19.36 23.22 -9.36
CA GLU A 302 -20.16 23.64 -8.19
C GLU A 302 -21.61 23.12 -8.10
N THR A 303 -22.08 22.34 -9.08
CA THR A 303 -23.47 21.84 -9.18
C THR A 303 -23.83 20.66 -8.28
N ALA A 304 -22.88 20.00 -7.59
CA ALA A 304 -23.20 18.90 -6.69
C ALA A 304 -23.47 19.38 -5.26
N ARG A 305 -24.73 19.80 -4.97
CA ARG A 305 -25.19 20.00 -3.59
C ARG A 305 -24.90 18.75 -2.76
N GLN A 306 -24.04 18.90 -1.76
CA GLN A 306 -23.68 17.89 -0.77
C GLN A 306 -24.96 17.28 -0.15
N LYS A 307 -25.24 16.01 -0.42
CA LYS A 307 -26.27 15.28 0.34
C LYS A 307 -25.71 14.98 1.72
N ASP A 308 -26.47 15.40 2.73
CA ASP A 308 -26.21 15.35 4.17
C ASP A 308 -25.68 13.96 4.62
N TYR A 309 -24.64 13.94 5.47
CA TYR A 309 -24.01 12.73 6.02
C TYR A 309 -24.97 11.88 6.89
N ARG A 310 -26.17 12.40 7.18
CA ARG A 310 -27.23 11.70 7.91
C ARG A 310 -28.02 10.68 7.10
N VAL A 311 -27.75 10.49 5.80
CA VAL A 311 -28.43 9.47 4.99
C VAL A 311 -27.81 8.09 5.25
N VAL A 312 -28.48 7.29 6.09
CA VAL A 312 -28.12 5.90 6.40
C VAL A 312 -28.51 4.97 5.24
N ASP A 313 -27.66 3.99 4.93
CA ASP A 313 -27.91 2.94 3.93
C ASP A 313 -29.22 2.18 4.24
N ALA A 314 -30.19 2.29 3.33
CA ALA A 314 -31.52 1.69 3.46
C ALA A 314 -31.52 0.14 3.50
N ARG A 315 -30.37 -0.50 3.26
CA ARG A 315 -30.20 -1.97 3.36
C ARG A 315 -30.03 -2.47 4.79
N ARG A 316 -29.92 -1.59 5.80
CA ARG A 316 -30.08 -1.98 7.22
C ARG A 316 -31.56 -2.02 7.58
N ARG A 317 -32.25 -3.11 7.24
CA ARG A 317 -33.43 -3.54 7.99
C ARG A 317 -33.18 -4.95 8.51
N PRO A 318 -33.20 -5.17 9.83
CA PRO A 318 -33.19 -6.53 10.36
C PRO A 318 -34.52 -7.20 9.97
N SER A 319 -34.42 -8.41 9.43
CA SER A 319 -35.53 -9.36 9.34
C SER A 319 -35.92 -9.84 10.74
#